data_AF-A0A932CWK7-F1
#
_entry.id   AF-A0A932CWK7-F1
#
_cell.length_a   1.000
_cell.length_b   1.000
_cell.length_c   1.000
_cell.angle_alpha   90.00
_cell.angle_beta   90.00
_cell.angle_gamma   90.00
#
_symmetry.space_group_name_H-M   'P 1'
#
loop_
_entity.id
_entity.type
_entity.pdbx_description
1 polymer ?
#
loop_
_entity_poly.entity_id
_entity_poly.type
_entity_poly.pdbx_seq_one_letter_code
_entity_poly.pdbx_strand_id
1 'polypeptide(L)' 'MPGRSFTAILEREGDGFVALCPEIDVASQGGTLEEAMANLREAVELFLECADPQEVERRLHTEVYVTRFDAANG' A
#
# COMPACT_ATOMS: atom_id res chain seq x y z
N MET A 1 -14.42 0.16 15.85
CA MET A 1 -14.58 -0.47 14.53
C MET A 1 -13.71 -1.71 14.54
N PRO A 2 -14.18 -2.91 14.14
CA PRO A 2 -13.30 -4.08 14.05
C PRO A 2 -12.10 -3.70 13.17
N GLY A 3 -10.90 -4.14 13.56
CA GLY A 3 -9.65 -3.76 12.89
C GLY A 3 -9.72 -4.09 11.41
N ARG A 4 -9.61 -3.07 10.56
CA ARG A 4 -9.56 -3.23 9.11
C ARG A 4 -8.14 -3.61 8.72
N SER A 5 -7.99 -4.74 8.04
CA SER A 5 -6.71 -5.15 7.46
C SER A 5 -6.53 -4.51 6.09
N PHE A 6 -5.29 -4.20 5.74
CA PHE A 6 -4.87 -3.67 4.44
C PHE A 6 -3.74 -4.54 3.89
N THR A 7 -3.61 -4.59 2.58
CA THR A 7 -2.53 -5.29 1.89
C THR A 7 -1.33 -4.36 1.73
N ALA A 8 -0.12 -4.91 1.86
CA ALA A 8 1.11 -4.24 1.51
C ALA A 8 1.84 -5.03 0.43
N ILE A 9 2.19 -4.38 -0.67
CA ILE A 9 3.08 -4.90 -1.71
C ILE A 9 4.42 -4.20 -1.51
N LEU A 10 5.49 -4.96 -1.25
CA LEU A 10 6.83 -4.42 -1.05
C LEU A 10 7.75 -4.87 -2.18
N GLU A 11 8.42 -3.90 -2.79
CA GLU A 11 9.38 -4.11 -3.87
C GLU A 11 10.74 -3.55 -3.44
N ARG A 12 11.81 -4.28 -3.77
CA ARG A 12 13.17 -3.75 -3.61
C ARG A 12 13.47 -2.86 -4.81
N GLU A 13 13.76 -1.59 -4.54
CA GLU A 13 14.17 -0.62 -5.56
C GLU A 13 15.51 -0.01 -5.15
N GLY A 14 16.54 -0.20 -5.98
CA GLY A 14 17.90 0.24 -5.68
C GLY A 14 18.44 -0.39 -4.39
N ASP A 15 18.87 0.47 -3.45
CA ASP A 15 19.38 0.11 -2.13
C ASP A 15 18.29 0.05 -1.04
N GLY A 16 17.04 0.37 -1.38
CA GLY A 16 15.91 0.40 -0.43
C GLY A 16 14.71 -0.42 -0.89
N PHE A 17 13.55 -0.06 -0.34
CA PHE A 17 12.26 -0.68 -0.61
C PHE A 17 11.18 0.39 -0.82
N VAL A 18 10.29 0.13 -1.77
CA VAL A 18 9.02 0.83 -1.94
C VAL A 18 7.90 -0.08 -1.47
N ALA A 19 6.92 0.49 -0.78
CA ALA A 19 5.77 -0.22 -0.24
C ALA A 19 4.48 0.46 -0.71
N LEU A 20 3.51 -0.34 -1.18
CA LEU A 20 2.22 0.12 -1.71
C LEU A 20 1.06 -0.57 -0.98
N CYS A 21 0.07 0.21 -0.56
CA CYS A 21 -1.25 -0.24 -0.15
C CYS A 21 -2.23 -0.04 -1.32
N PRO A 22 -2.56 -1.11 -2.08
CA PRO A 22 -3.40 -1.00 -3.27
C PRO A 22 -4.86 -0.63 -2.94
N GLU A 23 -5.37 -0.96 -1.75
CA GLU A 23 -6.75 -0.68 -1.37
C GLU A 23 -7.08 0.81 -1.31
N ILE A 24 -6.09 1.68 -1.09
CA ILE A 24 -6.29 3.13 -1.02
C ILE A 24 -5.22 3.90 -1.81
N ASP A 25 -4.44 3.19 -2.63
CA ASP A 25 -3.40 3.75 -3.50
C ASP A 25 -2.37 4.63 -2.71
N VAL A 26 -2.01 4.20 -1.50
CA VAL A 26 -1.01 4.89 -0.68
C VAL A 26 0.32 4.17 -0.80
N ALA A 27 1.38 4.92 -1.08
CA ALA A 27 2.73 4.39 -1.15
C ALA A 27 3.65 5.06 -0.14
N SER A 28 4.70 4.35 0.25
CA SER A 28 5.80 4.85 1.06
C SER A 28 7.09 4.11 0.72
N GLN A 29 8.20 4.47 1.36
CA GLN A 29 9.51 3.84 1.13
C GLN A 29 10.33 3.76 2.42
N GLY A 30 11.38 2.94 2.40
CA GLY A 30 12.34 2.82 3.51
C GLY A 30 13.63 2.13 3.05
N GLY A 31 14.71 2.29 3.82
CA GLY A 31 15.98 1.62 3.55
C GLY A 31 15.94 0.11 3.86
N THR A 32 15.03 -0.32 4.75
CA THR A 32 14.78 -1.73 5.04
C THR A 32 13.32 -2.13 4.80
N LEU A 33 13.07 -3.43 4.77
CA LEU A 33 11.72 -3.98 4.63
C LEU A 33 10.82 -3.51 5.79
N GLU A 34 11.36 -3.53 7.00
CA GLU A 34 10.67 -3.12 8.22
C GLU A 34 10.35 -1.62 8.21
N GLU A 35 11.32 -0.80 7.79
CA GLU A 35 11.13 0.65 7.68
C GLU A 35 10.07 1.00 6.64
N ALA A 36 10.13 0.40 5.44
CA ALA A 36 9.13 0.64 4.40
C ALA A 36 7.72 0.22 4.85
N MET A 37 7.60 -0.89 5.58
CA MET A 37 6.33 -1.33 6.15
C MET A 37 5.82 -0.39 7.26
N ALA A 38 6.70 0.07 8.15
CA ALA A 38 6.34 1.03 9.19
C ALA A 38 5.85 2.35 8.59
N ASN A 39 6.62 2.90 7.63
CA ASN A 39 6.28 4.14 6.95
C ASN A 39 5.00 4.02 6.13
N LEU A 40 4.75 2.87 5.48
CA LEU A 40 3.48 2.63 4.79
C LEU A 40 2.31 2.61 5.78
N ARG A 41 2.47 1.94 6.93
CA ARG A 41 1.43 1.90 7.95
C ARG A 41 1.05 3.30 8.42
N GLU A 42 2.04 4.12 8.76
CA GLU A 42 1.81 5.51 9.18
C GLU A 42 1.13 6.32 8.08
N ALA A 43 1.55 6.17 6.83
CA ALA A 43 0.94 6.87 5.70
C ALA A 43 -0.54 6.47 5.49
N VAL A 44 -0.87 5.19 5.66
CA VAL A 44 -2.25 4.69 5.59
C VAL A 44 -3.08 5.25 6.75
N GLU A 45 -2.57 5.22 7.97
CA GLU A 45 -3.23 5.77 9.16
C GLU A 45 -3.51 7.28 8.98
N LEU A 46 -2.50 8.05 8.55
CA LEU A 46 -2.62 9.48 8.26
C LEU A 46 -3.65 9.77 7.15
N PHE A 47 -3.67 8.98 6.08
CA PHE A 47 -4.67 9.13 5.02
C PHE A 47 -6.08 8.95 5.57
N LEU A 48 -6.33 7.90 6.35
CA LEU A 48 -7.65 7.62 6.91
C LEU A 48 -8.10 8.67 7.95
N GLU A 49 -7.15 9.27 8.67
CA GLU A 49 -7.44 10.30 9.67
C GLU A 49 -7.67 11.68 9.06
N CYS A 50 -6.92 12.04 8.01
CA CYS A 50 -6.83 13.43 7.53
C CYS A 50 -7.53 13.66 6.18
N ALA A 51 -7.75 12.64 5.36
CA ALA A 51 -8.41 12.81 4.07
C ALA A 51 -9.89 13.15 4.23
N ASP A 52 -10.45 13.84 3.23
CA ASP A 52 -11.90 14.04 3.16
C ASP A 52 -12.60 12.66 3.10
N PRO A 53 -13.68 12.42 3.86
CA PRO A 53 -14.39 11.14 3.84
C PRO A 53 -14.81 10.68 2.43
N GLN A 54 -15.15 11.61 1.53
CA GLN A 54 -15.48 11.28 0.13
C GLN A 54 -14.25 10.82 -0.65
N GLU A 55 -13.06 11.30 -0.31
CA GLU A 55 -11.82 10.80 -0.91
C GLU A 55 -11.48 9.40 -0.42
N VAL A 56 -11.66 9.15 0.89
CA VAL A 56 -11.50 7.80 1.46
C VAL A 56 -12.45 6.84 0.76
N GLU A 57 -13.74 7.18 0.65
CA GLU A 57 -14.73 6.33 -0.03
C GLU A 57 -14.38 6.10 -1.51
N ARG A 58 -13.90 7.13 -2.22
CA ARG A 58 -13.54 7.04 -3.64
C ARG A 58 -12.34 6.12 -3.89
N ARG A 59 -11.30 6.20 -3.06
CA ARG A 59 -10.06 5.43 -3.25
C ARG A 59 -10.13 4.02 -2.68
N LEU A 60 -11.08 3.77 -1.78
CA LEU A 60 -11.18 2.51 -1.07
C LEU A 60 -11.68 1.37 -1.96
N HIS A 61 -10.75 0.56 -2.45
CA HIS A 61 -11.01 -0.67 -3.17
C HIS A 61 -11.15 -1.85 -2.20
N THR A 62 -12.27 -2.57 -2.27
CA THR A 62 -12.55 -3.73 -1.40
C THR A 62 -12.13 -5.07 -2.00
N GLU A 63 -11.90 -5.12 -3.31
CA GLU A 63 -11.56 -6.34 -4.05
C GLU A 63 -10.20 -6.18 -4.72
N VAL A 64 -9.12 -6.40 -3.94
CA VAL A 64 -7.75 -6.43 -4.45
C VAL A 64 -7.32 -7.88 -4.64
N TYR A 65 -6.85 -8.21 -5.84
CA TYR A 65 -6.28 -9.53 -6.16
C TYR A 65 -4.79 -9.38 -6.46
N VAL A 66 -3.94 -9.95 -5.60
CA VAL A 66 -2.51 -10.04 -5.85
C VAL A 66 -2.20 -11.45 -6.38
N THR A 67 -1.71 -11.53 -7.62
CA THR A 67 -1.37 -12.81 -8.26
C THR A 67 -0.14 -12.67 -9.15
N ARG A 68 0.51 -13.81 -9.42
CA ARG A 68 1.59 -13.91 -10.39
C ARG A 68 1.03 -14.45 -11.70
N PHE A 69 1.47 -13.91 -12.82
CA PHE A 69 1.19 -14.43 -14.15
C PHE A 69 2.47 -14.44 -14.98
N ASP A 70 2.56 -15.35 -15.94
CA ASP A 70 3.67 -15.43 -16.88
C ASP A 70 3.36 -14.61 -18.14
N ALA A 71 4.35 -13.87 -18.65
CA ALA A 71 4.26 -13.14 -19.90
C ALA A 71 5.46 -13.50 -20.79
N ALA A 72 5.21 -13.72 -22.08
CA ALA A 72 6.26 -13.90 -23.07
C ALA A 72 6.45 -12.60 -23.85
N ASN A 73 7.69 -12.11 -23.93
CA ASN A 73 8.08 -11.08 -24.89
C ASN A 73 8.55 -11.80 -26.17
N GLY A 74 7.98 -11.40 -27.31
CA GLY A 74 8.41 -11.89 -28.62
C GLY A 74 9.77 -11.37 -29.04
#